data_AF-A0A9P7Y5N8-F1
#
_entry.id   AF-A0A9P7Y5N8-F1
#
_cell.length_a   1.000
_cell.length_b   1.000
_cell.length_c   1.000
_cell.angle_alpha   90.00
_cell.angle_beta   90.00
_cell.angle_gamma   90.00
#
_symmetry.space_group_name_H-M   'P 1'
#
loop_
_entity.id
_entity.type
_entity.pdbx_description
1 polymer ?
#
loop_
_entity_poly.entity_id
_entity_poly.type
_entity_poly.pdbx_seq_one_letter_code
_entity_poly.pdbx_strand_id
1 'polypeptide(L)'
;MSRDPRITSSNGKAIQEYFQDAPSAAVDISKIIDDYNNHMNGVDMSDQYRSYYSTQLPVCRTWMPLFFWILDTTIINAYLIHQHKEERSHTRSFESK
;
A
#
# COMPACT_ATOMS: atom_id res chain seq x y z
N MET A 1 3.17 8.32 4.28
CA MET A 1 4.31 8.64 3.37
C MET A 1 3.75 9.47 2.22
N SER A 2 3.86 10.80 2.32
CA SER A 2 3.32 11.72 1.31
C SER A 2 4.12 11.57 0.01
N ARG A 3 3.43 11.35 -1.11
CA ARG A 3 4.06 11.31 -2.44
C ARG A 3 4.27 12.73 -2.91
N ASP A 4 5.46 13.05 -3.41
CA ASP A 4 5.72 14.38 -3.94
C ASP A 4 4.76 14.70 -5.10
N PRO A 5 4.17 15.91 -5.10
CA PRO A 5 3.24 16.30 -6.14
C PRO A 5 3.96 16.32 -7.50
N ARG A 6 3.32 15.72 -8.51
CA ARG A 6 3.83 15.74 -9.88
C ARG A 6 3.88 17.20 -10.37
N ILE A 7 5.05 17.64 -10.80
CA ILE A 7 5.24 19.00 -11.33
C ILE A 7 4.62 19.07 -12.74
N THR A 8 3.52 19.80 -12.85
CA THR A 8 2.84 20.15 -14.11
C THR A 8 3.05 21.63 -14.40
N SER A 9 2.98 22.06 -15.66
CA SER A 9 3.18 23.46 -16.08
C SER A 9 2.33 24.48 -15.30
N SER A 10 1.14 24.09 -14.84
CA SER A 10 0.24 24.93 -14.03
C SER A 10 0.63 25.03 -12.55
N ASN A 11 1.22 23.97 -11.98
CA ASN A 11 1.51 23.90 -10.54
C ASN A 11 2.99 24.15 -10.22
N GLY A 12 3.87 24.08 -11.23
CA GLY A 12 5.32 24.13 -11.03
C GLY A 12 5.82 25.43 -10.41
N LYS A 13 5.23 26.58 -10.75
CA LYS A 13 5.63 27.88 -10.18
C LYS A 13 5.26 28.00 -8.69
N ALA A 14 4.06 27.53 -8.33
CA ALA A 14 3.59 27.54 -6.94
C ALA A 14 4.36 26.54 -6.05
N ILE A 15 4.69 25.37 -6.60
CA ILE A 15 5.52 24.38 -5.91
C ILE A 15 6.96 24.90 -5.77
N GLN A 16 7.55 25.48 -6.83
CA GLN A 16 8.90 26.05 -6.76
C GLN A 16 8.99 27.20 -5.75
N GLU A 17 7.99 28.07 -5.70
CA GLU A 17 7.91 29.18 -4.74
C GLU A 17 7.75 28.71 -3.30
N TYR A 18 7.02 27.62 -3.08
CA TYR A 18 6.81 27.05 -1.75
C TYR A 18 8.03 26.26 -1.25
N PHE A 19 8.70 25.52 -2.14
CA PHE A 19 9.81 24.65 -1.77
C PHE A 19 11.17 25.37 -1.82
N GLN A 20 11.31 26.52 -2.48
CA GLN A 20 12.51 27.40 -2.46
C GLN A 20 13.86 26.65 -2.51
N ASP A 21 13.97 25.60 -3.33
CA ASP A 21 15.13 24.69 -3.47
C ASP A 21 15.35 23.62 -2.37
N ALA A 22 14.48 23.53 -1.36
CA ALA A 22 14.49 22.44 -0.38
C ALA A 22 13.82 21.18 -0.95
N PRO A 23 14.41 19.98 -0.77
CA PRO A 23 13.87 18.72 -1.28
C PRO A 23 12.57 18.29 -0.56
N SER A 24 12.26 18.88 0.60
CA SER A 24 11.01 18.66 1.33
C SER A 24 10.73 19.86 2.22
N ALA A 25 9.54 20.43 2.07
CA ALA A 25 9.01 21.47 2.96
C ALA A 25 7.96 20.85 3.89
N ALA A 26 8.00 21.20 5.17
CA ALA A 26 6.98 20.77 6.13
C ALA A 26 5.69 21.56 5.87
N VAL A 27 4.76 20.92 5.15
CA VAL A 27 3.43 21.47 4.90
C VAL A 27 2.55 21.15 6.10
N ASP A 28 1.92 22.16 6.69
CA ASP A 28 0.95 21.95 7.76
C ASP A 28 -0.38 21.44 7.13
N ILE A 29 -0.54 20.12 7.10
CA ILE A 29 -1.69 19.44 6.50
C ILE A 29 -2.71 19.16 7.60
N SER A 30 -3.99 19.38 7.32
CA SER A 30 -5.07 19.00 8.24
C SER A 30 -5.01 17.50 8.55
N LYS A 31 -5.16 17.15 9.83
CA LYS A 31 -5.10 15.75 10.31
C LYS A 31 -5.98 14.78 9.52
N ILE A 32 -7.16 15.24 9.07
CA ILE A 32 -8.08 14.42 8.27
C ILE A 32 -7.46 14.01 6.92
N ILE A 33 -6.76 14.94 6.28
CA ILE A 33 -6.12 14.72 4.98
C ILE A 33 -4.89 13.84 5.15
N ASP A 34 -4.13 14.04 6.22
CA ASP A 34 -2.97 13.20 6.54
C ASP A 34 -3.38 11.75 6.87
N ASP A 35 -4.41 11.55 7.71
CA ASP A 35 -4.95 10.23 8.03
C ASP A 35 -5.43 9.50 6.76
N TYR A 36 -6.14 10.21 5.88
CA TYR A 36 -6.58 9.65 4.60
C TYR A 36 -5.39 9.22 3.74
N ASN A 37 -4.40 10.08 3.55
CA ASN A 37 -3.21 9.79 2.74
C ASN A 37 -2.38 8.64 3.31
N ASN A 38 -2.33 8.50 4.64
CA ASN A 38 -1.62 7.41 5.30
C ASN A 38 -2.34 6.06 5.15
N HIS A 39 -3.67 6.04 4.98
CA HIS A 39 -4.46 4.80 4.87
C HIS A 39 -4.98 4.48 3.45
N MET A 40 -4.82 5.39 2.49
CA MET A 40 -5.34 5.28 1.10
C MET A 40 -4.80 4.08 0.29
N ASN A 41 -3.61 3.57 0.60
CA ASN A 41 -2.90 2.62 -0.28
C ASN A 41 -3.18 1.14 0.01
N GLY A 42 -4.20 0.82 0.82
CA GLY A 42 -4.49 -0.58 1.17
C GLY A 42 -4.83 -1.47 -0.03
N VAL A 43 -5.58 -0.92 -1.00
CA VAL A 43 -5.95 -1.64 -2.24
C VAL A 43 -4.75 -1.79 -3.16
N ASP A 44 -4.00 -0.70 -3.40
CA ASP A 44 -2.78 -0.70 -4.21
C ASP A 44 -1.76 -1.73 -3.73
N MET A 45 -1.62 -1.87 -2.40
CA MET A 45 -0.71 -2.83 -1.79
C MET A 45 -1.17 -4.28 -2.05
N SER A 46 -2.46 -4.57 -1.96
CA SER A 46 -3.01 -5.89 -2.30
C SER A 46 -2.85 -6.21 -3.79
N ASP A 47 -3.07 -5.22 -4.67
CA ASP A 47 -2.87 -5.37 -6.11
C ASP A 47 -1.41 -5.60 -6.46
N GLN A 48 -0.49 -4.94 -5.76
CA GLN A 48 0.94 -5.15 -5.90
C GLN A 48 1.36 -6.56 -5.47
N TYR A 49 0.91 -7.06 -4.32
CA TYR A 49 1.19 -8.44 -3.91
C TYR A 49 0.67 -9.48 -4.90
N ARG A 50 -0.54 -9.27 -5.43
CA ARG A 50 -1.10 -10.12 -6.47
C ARG A 50 -0.27 -10.10 -7.76
N SER A 51 0.26 -8.95 -8.16
CA SER A 51 1.16 -8.84 -9.32
C SER A 51 2.45 -9.65 -9.12
N TYR A 52 3.05 -9.59 -7.93
CA TYR A 52 4.28 -10.33 -7.63
C TYR A 52 4.11 -11.85 -7.56
N TYR A 53 2.96 -12.33 -7.10
CA TYR A 53 2.70 -13.75 -6.86
C TYR A 53 1.60 -14.36 -7.75
N SER A 54 1.36 -13.79 -8.94
CA SER A 54 0.32 -14.27 -9.85
C SER A 54 0.55 -15.74 -10.23
N THR A 55 -0.42 -16.61 -9.92
CA THR A 55 -0.39 -18.04 -10.31
C THR A 55 -1.09 -18.31 -11.65
N GLN A 56 -1.41 -17.25 -12.39
CA GLN A 56 -2.30 -17.32 -13.54
C GLN A 56 -1.69 -18.12 -14.70
N LEU A 57 -2.28 -19.30 -14.96
CA LEU A 57 -1.96 -20.13 -16.13
C LEU A 57 -2.73 -19.62 -17.37
N PRO A 58 -2.17 -19.72 -18.60
CA PRO A 58 -2.90 -19.41 -19.81
C PRO A 58 -4.00 -20.45 -20.04
N VAL A 59 -5.26 -20.05 -19.87
CA VAL A 59 -6.42 -20.93 -19.99
C VAL A 59 -7.53 -20.28 -20.82
N CYS A 60 -8.10 -21.04 -21.76
CA CYS A 60 -9.16 -20.55 -22.67
C CYS A 60 -10.55 -20.47 -22.01
N ARG A 61 -10.66 -20.67 -20.70
CA ARG A 61 -11.93 -20.73 -19.98
C ARG A 61 -12.14 -19.45 -19.20
N THR A 62 -13.17 -18.70 -19.56
CA THR A 62 -13.44 -17.33 -19.09
C THR A 62 -13.65 -17.19 -17.58
N TRP A 63 -14.03 -18.26 -16.87
CA TRP A 63 -14.16 -18.21 -15.40
C TRP A 63 -12.88 -18.56 -14.65
N MET A 64 -11.91 -19.22 -15.29
CA MET A 64 -10.67 -19.61 -14.61
C MET A 64 -9.86 -18.40 -14.12
N PRO A 65 -9.80 -17.25 -14.83
CA PRO A 65 -9.18 -16.04 -14.27
C PRO A 65 -9.78 -15.59 -12.94
N LEU A 66 -11.10 -15.72 -12.74
CA LEU A 66 -11.75 -15.42 -11.47
C LEU A 66 -11.36 -16.42 -10.37
N PHE A 67 -11.25 -17.70 -10.72
CA PHE A 67 -10.80 -18.73 -9.78
C PHE A 67 -9.36 -18.46 -9.30
N PHE A 68 -8.44 -18.17 -10.22
CA PHE A 68 -7.06 -17.82 -9.88
C PHE A 68 -6.99 -16.53 -9.07
N TRP A 69 -7.83 -15.53 -9.38
CA TRP A 69 -7.90 -14.31 -8.58
C TRP A 69 -8.30 -14.58 -7.13
N ILE A 70 -9.36 -15.37 -6.90
CA ILE A 70 -9.77 -15.75 -5.54
C ILE A 70 -8.66 -16.55 -4.85
N LEU A 71 -8.05 -17.50 -5.56
CA LEU A 71 -6.99 -18.35 -5.02
C LEU A 71 -5.78 -17.51 -4.55
N ASP A 72 -5.27 -16.63 -5.41
CA ASP A 72 -4.14 -15.74 -5.09
C ASP A 72 -4.46 -14.85 -3.89
N THR A 73 -5.65 -14.25 -3.84
CA THR A 73 -6.10 -13.44 -2.70
C THR A 73 -6.20 -14.26 -1.41
N THR A 74 -6.71 -15.50 -1.46
CA THR A 74 -6.82 -16.35 -0.26
C THR A 74 -5.46 -16.74 0.29
N ILE A 75 -4.48 -17.05 -0.56
CA ILE A 75 -3.11 -17.42 -0.15
C ILE A 75 -2.43 -16.23 0.54
N ILE A 76 -2.51 -15.03 -0.06
CA ILE A 76 -1.94 -13.81 0.52
C ILE A 76 -2.58 -13.50 1.89
N ASN A 77 -3.91 -13.58 1.98
CA ASN A 77 -4.62 -13.33 3.24
C ASN A 77 -4.28 -14.37 4.33
N ALA A 78 -4.14 -15.64 3.97
CA ALA A 78 -3.73 -16.68 4.91
C ALA A 78 -2.32 -16.41 5.46
N TYR A 79 -1.39 -15.99 4.59
CA TYR A 79 -0.04 -15.61 4.98
C TYR A 79 -0.03 -14.41 5.94
N LEU A 80 -0.79 -13.35 5.64
CA LEU A 80 -0.89 -12.16 6.52
C LEU A 80 -1.43 -12.52 7.91
N ILE A 81 -2.46 -13.38 7.98
CA ILE A 81 -3.00 -13.86 9.26
C ILE A 81 -1.96 -14.66 10.03
N HIS A 82 -1.18 -15.51 9.35
CA HIS A 82 -0.09 -16.27 9.98
C HIS A 82 0.97 -15.35 10.59
N GLN A 83 1.47 -14.39 9.80
CA GLN A 83 2.48 -13.42 10.25
C GLN A 83 1.99 -12.62 11.47
N HIS A 84 0.77 -12.08 11.43
CA HIS A 84 0.21 -11.36 12.58
C HIS A 84 0.02 -12.22 13.83
N LYS A 85 -0.24 -13.52 13.66
CA LYS A 85 -0.33 -14.46 14.79
C LYS A 85 1.04 -14.71 15.41
N GLU A 86 2.09 -14.84 14.61
CA GLU A 86 3.47 -14.99 15.07
C GLU A 86 3.97 -13.75 15.82
N GLU A 87 3.77 -12.56 15.25
CA GLU A 87 4.10 -11.28 15.88
C GLU A 87 3.43 -11.13 17.26
N ARG A 88 2.13 -11.41 17.34
CA ARG A 88 1.36 -11.33 18.59
C ARG A 88 1.83 -12.35 19.63
N SER A 89 2.29 -13.52 19.20
CA SER A 89 2.82 -14.57 20.08
C SER A 89 4.20 -14.20 20.62
N HIS A 90 5.02 -13.53 19.81
CA HIS A 90 6.30 -12.99 20.23
C HIS A 90 6.12 -11.85 21.25
N THR A 91 5.26 -10.86 20.98
CA THR A 91 5.00 -9.75 21.91
C THR A 91 4.45 -10.21 23.25
N ARG A 92 3.52 -11.17 23.27
CA ARG A 92 3.00 -11.75 24.53
C ARG A 92 4.05 -12.49 25.36
N SER A 93 5.09 -13.05 24.72
CA SER A 93 6.18 -13.72 25.44
C SER A 93 7.14 -12.74 26.10
N PHE A 94 7.22 -11.49 25.61
CA PHE A 94 7.99 -10.41 26.22
C PHE A 94 7.26 -9.72 27.38
N GLU A 95 5.93 -9.59 27.32
CA GLU A 95 5.13 -9.01 28.41
C GLU A 95 4.93 -9.96 29.62
N SER A 96 5.21 -11.26 29.47
CA SER A 96 5.04 -12.26 30.52
C SER A 96 6.32 -12.56 31.33
N LYS A 97 7.35 -11.72 31.22
CA LYS A 97 8.59 -11.75 31.99
C LYS A 97 8.74 -10.45 32.77
#